data_AF-A0A9E2EME2-F1
#
_entry.id   AF-A0A9E2EME2-F1
#
_cell.length_a   1.000
_cell.length_b   1.000
_cell.length_c   1.000
_cell.angle_alpha   90.00
_cell.angle_beta   90.00
_cell.angle_gamma   90.00
#
_symmetry.space_group_name_H-M   'P 1'
#
loop_
_entity.id
_entity.type
_entity.pdbx_description
1 polymer ?
#
loop_
_entity_poly.entity_id
_entity_poly.type
_entity_poly.pdbx_seq_one_letter_code
_entity_poly.pdbx_strand_id
1 'polypeptide(L)'
;MILSRVVISDALFKALSLPEYRKVQHAVELVHKIFEHPDFARRVLKFRWRTADGQSFQRFYYSNGRTNAEVLKCILHAVPSKEVREKSAITIQPFLVYGCQNKMEYRSLQESSDFVGVDMKSISKCDYTPIQIAASIVHEIAIKLGFPPKGKVLNECWSQFTVPVSMARIIRDISIVISEEDDNLLHWCMLLNLHSFDYRPCSFIYGTQRLEHLLGKNTSNLLTEKKINKGQEREGDSLMLTSLPN
;
A
#
# COMPACT_ATOMS: atom_id res chain seq x y z
N MET A 1 22.77 -3.31 -1.76
CA MET A 1 22.30 -3.82 -3.05
C MET A 1 21.19 -4.83 -2.76
N ILE A 2 19.94 -4.55 -3.14
CA ILE A 2 18.73 -5.23 -2.61
C ILE A 2 17.84 -5.67 -3.79
N LEU A 3 18.34 -6.57 -4.63
CA LEU A 3 17.72 -6.80 -5.96
C LEU A 3 17.10 -8.17 -6.18
N SER A 4 17.10 -9.04 -5.18
CA SER A 4 16.59 -10.40 -5.33
C SER A 4 15.36 -10.64 -4.47
N ARG A 5 14.34 -9.78 -4.57
CA ARG A 5 13.21 -9.83 -3.62
C ARG A 5 11.83 -10.06 -4.20
N VAL A 6 11.68 -10.20 -5.51
CA VAL A 6 10.40 -10.62 -6.11
C VAL A 6 10.74 -11.68 -7.13
N VAL A 7 10.20 -12.88 -6.93
CA VAL A 7 10.49 -14.06 -7.74
C VAL A 7 9.19 -14.76 -8.06
N ILE A 8 9.04 -15.24 -9.30
CA ILE A 8 7.87 -16.04 -9.70
C ILE A 8 8.01 -17.43 -9.05
N SER A 9 6.99 -17.87 -8.31
CA SER A 9 7.01 -19.22 -7.75
C SER A 9 6.95 -20.30 -8.84
N ASP A 10 7.58 -21.44 -8.59
CA ASP A 10 7.51 -22.60 -9.50
C ASP A 10 6.07 -23.05 -9.76
N ALA A 11 5.20 -22.93 -8.74
CA ALA A 11 3.79 -23.24 -8.86
C ALA A 11 3.09 -22.32 -9.87
N LEU A 12 3.36 -21.01 -9.80
CA LEU A 12 2.83 -20.06 -10.77
C LEU A 12 3.42 -20.29 -12.16
N PHE A 13 4.72 -20.53 -12.28
CA PHE A 13 5.36 -20.84 -13.56
C PHE A 13 4.68 -22.00 -14.28
N LYS A 14 4.40 -23.10 -13.55
CA LYS A 14 3.73 -24.29 -14.12
C LYS A 14 2.26 -24.06 -14.48
N ALA A 15 1.61 -23.05 -13.91
CA ALA A 15 0.19 -22.79 -14.10
C ALA A 15 -0.12 -21.82 -15.25
N LEU A 16 0.88 -21.10 -15.77
CA LEU A 16 0.69 -20.07 -16.79
C LEU A 16 0.95 -20.63 -18.19
N SER A 17 0.17 -20.19 -19.18
CA SER A 17 0.56 -20.30 -20.58
C SER A 17 1.79 -19.43 -20.87
N LEU A 18 2.50 -19.68 -21.96
CA LEU A 18 3.70 -18.90 -22.31
C LEU A 18 3.43 -17.38 -22.41
N PRO A 19 2.34 -16.89 -23.04
CA PRO A 19 2.04 -15.46 -23.07
C PRO A 19 1.78 -14.87 -21.69
N GLU A 20 1.07 -15.60 -20.83
CA GLU A 20 0.77 -15.17 -19.46
C GLU A 20 2.03 -15.13 -18.59
N TYR A 21 2.89 -16.15 -18.73
CA TYR A 21 4.19 -16.19 -18.07
C TYR A 21 5.05 -14.99 -18.44
N ARG A 22 5.19 -14.69 -19.74
CA ARG A 22 5.96 -13.51 -20.20
C ARG A 22 5.41 -12.21 -19.63
N LYS A 23 4.09 -12.10 -19.52
CA LYS A 23 3.44 -10.93 -18.93
C LYS A 23 3.81 -10.76 -17.44
N VAL A 24 3.77 -11.85 -16.67
CA VAL A 24 4.17 -11.84 -15.25
C VAL A 24 5.68 -11.60 -15.10
N GLN A 25 6.49 -12.20 -15.97
CA GLN A 25 7.94 -12.01 -16.02
C GLN A 25 8.29 -10.53 -16.23
N HIS A 26 7.73 -9.89 -17.25
CA HIS A 26 7.94 -8.46 -17.50
C HIS A 26 7.46 -7.59 -16.34
N ALA A 27 6.37 -7.99 -15.65
CA ALA A 27 5.91 -7.27 -14.48
C ALA A 27 6.93 -7.34 -13.32
N VAL A 28 7.52 -8.52 -13.06
CA VAL A 28 8.55 -8.69 -12.04
C VAL A 28 9.83 -7.92 -12.39
N GLU A 29 10.28 -8.00 -13.64
CA GLU A 29 11.42 -7.22 -14.16
C GLU A 29 11.18 -5.71 -13.99
N LEU A 30 9.98 -5.24 -14.30
CA LEU A 30 9.59 -3.84 -14.15
C LEU A 30 9.59 -3.39 -12.69
N VAL A 31 9.15 -4.23 -11.74
CA VAL A 31 9.25 -3.91 -10.30
C VAL A 31 10.70 -3.68 -9.89
N HIS A 32 11.61 -4.56 -10.31
CA HIS A 32 13.04 -4.41 -10.03
C HIS A 32 13.60 -3.13 -10.65
N LYS A 33 13.36 -2.90 -11.95
CA LYS A 33 13.79 -1.71 -12.68
C LYS A 33 13.31 -0.43 -12.00
N ILE A 34 12.06 -0.39 -11.55
CA ILE A 34 11.49 0.79 -10.89
C ILE A 34 12.08 1.01 -9.50
N PHE A 35 12.28 -0.03 -8.70
CA PHE A 35 12.86 0.12 -7.36
C PHE A 35 14.29 0.65 -7.38
N GLU A 36 15.04 0.39 -8.46
CA GLU A 36 16.36 0.98 -8.71
C GLU A 36 16.31 2.40 -9.27
N HIS A 37 15.20 2.77 -9.90
CA HIS A 37 15.08 4.03 -10.61
C HIS A 37 15.12 5.21 -9.61
N PRO A 38 15.95 6.25 -9.83
CA PRO A 38 16.10 7.37 -8.89
C PRO A 38 14.78 8.09 -8.55
N ASP A 39 13.86 8.14 -9.52
CA ASP A 39 12.54 8.74 -9.31
C ASP A 39 11.67 8.00 -8.30
N PHE A 40 11.90 6.71 -8.07
CA PHE A 40 11.13 5.94 -7.09
C PHE A 40 11.33 6.49 -5.69
N ALA A 41 12.57 6.50 -5.20
CA ALA A 41 12.90 7.06 -3.90
C ALA A 41 12.45 8.53 -3.79
N ARG A 42 12.67 9.33 -4.84
CA ARG A 42 12.26 10.74 -4.89
C ARG A 42 10.75 10.91 -4.71
N ARG A 43 9.93 10.14 -5.44
CA ARG A 43 8.45 10.21 -5.39
C ARG A 43 7.91 9.75 -4.05
N VAL A 44 8.48 8.68 -3.47
CA VAL A 44 8.08 8.21 -2.13
C VAL A 44 8.41 9.26 -1.07
N LEU A 45 9.64 9.80 -1.05
CA LEU A 45 10.07 10.78 -0.06
C LEU A 45 9.27 12.09 -0.13
N LYS A 46 9.00 12.57 -1.35
CA LYS A 46 8.26 13.81 -1.61
C LYS A 46 6.75 13.63 -1.68
N PHE A 47 6.24 12.43 -1.37
CA PHE A 47 4.81 12.13 -1.42
C PHE A 47 4.03 13.10 -0.52
N ARG A 48 3.01 13.72 -1.12
CA ARG A 48 2.09 14.63 -0.47
C ARG A 48 0.70 14.45 -1.05
N TRP A 49 -0.31 14.69 -0.24
CA TRP A 49 -1.70 14.74 -0.69
C TRP A 49 -2.42 15.90 -0.02
N ARG A 50 -3.58 16.28 -0.57
CA ARG A 50 -4.39 17.37 -0.05
C ARG A 50 -5.82 16.90 0.17
N THR A 51 -6.45 17.42 1.21
CA THR A 51 -7.88 17.30 1.46
C THR A 51 -8.67 18.29 0.59
N ALA A 52 -10.00 18.11 0.54
CA ALA A 52 -10.88 18.94 -0.28
C ALA A 52 -10.88 20.43 0.13
N ASP A 53 -10.64 20.71 1.42
CA ASP A 53 -10.49 22.06 1.99
C ASP A 53 -9.06 22.63 1.81
N GLY A 54 -8.16 21.92 1.12
CA GLY A 54 -6.85 22.41 0.74
C GLY A 54 -5.71 22.14 1.74
N GLN A 55 -5.99 21.50 2.88
CA GLN A 55 -4.95 21.12 3.83
C GLN A 55 -3.98 20.09 3.19
N SER A 56 -2.68 20.34 3.32
CA SER A 56 -1.64 19.49 2.73
C SER A 56 -0.98 18.60 3.76
N PHE A 57 -0.80 17.32 3.43
CA PHE A 57 -0.15 16.31 4.26
C PHE A 57 1.09 15.78 3.55
N GLN A 58 2.26 15.89 4.18
CA GLN A 58 3.52 15.32 3.68
C GLN A 58 3.79 13.94 4.30
N ARG A 59 2.80 13.06 4.17
CA ARG A 59 2.87 11.67 4.64
C ARG A 59 1.83 10.82 3.94
N PHE A 60 2.07 9.53 3.81
CA PHE A 60 1.02 8.60 3.40
C PHE A 60 -0.12 8.56 4.43
N TYR A 61 -1.34 8.40 3.92
CA TYR A 61 -2.50 8.10 4.75
C TYR A 61 -2.36 6.68 5.30
N TYR A 62 -2.71 6.43 6.57
CA TYR A 62 -2.49 5.14 7.25
C TYR A 62 -1.07 4.56 7.10
N SER A 63 -0.05 5.40 7.27
CA SER A 63 1.35 4.94 7.32
C SER A 63 1.73 4.21 8.61
N ASN A 64 0.78 3.91 9.52
CA ASN A 64 1.02 3.39 10.88
C ASN A 64 2.05 4.20 11.66
N GLY A 65 1.90 5.53 11.64
CA GLY A 65 2.79 6.47 12.33
C GLY A 65 4.13 6.72 11.62
N ARG A 66 4.43 6.05 10.52
CA ARG A 66 5.72 6.15 9.81
C ARG A 66 5.82 7.39 8.94
N THR A 67 7.03 7.94 8.88
CA THR A 67 7.47 8.95 7.92
C THR A 67 7.63 8.33 6.53
N ASN A 68 7.67 9.16 5.48
CA ASN A 68 7.92 8.69 4.12
C ASN A 68 9.29 7.99 3.98
N ALA A 69 10.31 8.43 4.72
CA ALA A 69 11.63 7.80 4.71
C ALA A 69 11.60 6.40 5.33
N GLU A 70 10.85 6.20 6.41
CA GLU A 70 10.64 4.88 7.00
C GLU A 70 9.81 3.97 6.10
N VAL A 71 8.79 4.50 5.43
CA VAL A 71 8.03 3.76 4.41
C VAL A 71 8.96 3.30 3.29
N LEU A 72 9.77 4.19 2.72
CA LEU A 72 10.74 3.86 1.68
C LEU A 72 11.70 2.77 2.16
N LYS A 73 12.25 2.91 3.38
CA LYS A 73 13.14 1.93 3.97
C LYS A 73 12.45 0.57 4.13
N CYS A 74 11.20 0.54 4.55
CA CYS A 74 10.44 -0.70 4.68
C CYS A 74 10.20 -1.39 3.34
N ILE A 75 9.82 -0.63 2.30
CA ILE A 75 9.59 -1.17 0.96
C ILE A 75 10.89 -1.69 0.36
N LEU A 76 11.94 -0.86 0.29
CA LEU A 76 13.20 -1.24 -0.35
C LEU A 76 13.95 -2.34 0.40
N HIS A 77 13.89 -2.35 1.73
CA HIS A 77 14.61 -3.34 2.54
C HIS A 77 13.72 -4.48 3.03
N ALA A 78 12.50 -4.62 2.51
CA ALA A 78 11.45 -5.53 3.00
C ALA A 78 11.46 -5.67 4.54
N VAL A 79 11.59 -4.53 5.24
CA VAL A 79 11.65 -4.49 6.69
C VAL A 79 10.21 -4.37 7.19
N PRO A 80 9.63 -5.42 7.79
CA PRO A 80 8.26 -5.35 8.30
C PRO A 80 8.16 -4.35 9.44
N SER A 81 6.94 -3.92 9.77
CA SER A 81 6.71 -3.20 11.02
C SER A 81 7.13 -4.00 12.25
N LYS A 82 7.44 -3.31 13.35
CA LYS A 82 7.80 -3.97 14.61
C LYS A 82 6.72 -4.97 15.03
N GLU A 83 5.46 -4.58 14.87
CA GLU A 83 4.27 -5.42 15.11
C GLU A 83 4.22 -6.66 14.21
N VAL A 84 4.61 -6.54 12.94
CA VAL A 84 4.68 -7.68 12.01
C VAL A 84 5.89 -8.58 12.34
N ARG A 85 7.04 -8.00 12.70
CA ARG A 85 8.25 -8.74 13.11
C ARG A 85 8.03 -9.59 14.36
N GLU A 86 7.23 -9.11 15.32
CA GLU A 86 6.93 -9.85 16.55
C GLU A 86 5.95 -11.02 16.31
N LYS A 87 5.12 -10.94 15.26
CA LYS A 87 4.12 -11.96 14.91
C LYS A 87 4.58 -12.96 13.86
N SER A 88 5.61 -12.64 13.09
CA SER A 88 6.11 -13.47 12.00
C SER A 88 7.63 -13.41 11.97
N ALA A 89 8.27 -14.59 11.98
CA ALA A 89 9.71 -14.74 11.82
C ALA A 89 10.11 -14.43 10.36
N ILE A 90 9.92 -13.18 9.94
CA ILE A 90 10.27 -12.73 8.59
C ILE A 90 11.78 -12.66 8.52
N THR A 91 12.36 -13.76 8.04
CA THR A 91 13.72 -13.79 7.51
C THR A 91 13.75 -12.99 6.21
N ILE A 92 14.92 -12.43 5.87
CA ILE A 92 15.14 -11.66 4.64
C ILE A 92 15.08 -12.64 3.45
N GLN A 93 13.89 -13.10 3.10
CA GLN A 93 13.63 -13.98 1.97
C GLN A 93 12.99 -13.19 0.83
N PRO A 94 13.14 -13.64 -0.42
CA PRO A 94 12.42 -13.05 -1.54
C PRO A 94 10.91 -13.18 -1.34
N PHE A 95 10.15 -12.17 -1.78
CA PHE A 95 8.73 -12.33 -2.00
C PHE A 95 8.48 -13.24 -3.20
N LEU A 96 7.73 -14.31 -2.97
CA LEU A 96 7.33 -15.26 -3.98
C LEU A 96 5.96 -14.88 -4.53
N VAL A 97 5.89 -14.70 -5.86
CA VAL A 97 4.66 -14.38 -6.57
C VAL A 97 3.91 -15.67 -6.87
N TYR A 98 2.65 -15.73 -6.45
CA TYR A 98 1.76 -16.88 -6.60
C TYR A 98 0.45 -16.47 -7.26
N GLY A 99 -0.07 -17.34 -8.11
CA GLY A 99 -1.39 -17.17 -8.70
C GLY A 99 -2.49 -17.49 -7.70
N CYS A 100 -3.52 -16.66 -7.66
CA CYS A 100 -4.76 -16.92 -6.94
C CYS A 100 -5.93 -16.90 -7.91
N GLN A 101 -6.72 -17.97 -7.93
CA GLN A 101 -7.95 -18.06 -8.73
C GLN A 101 -9.18 -17.67 -7.91
N ASN A 102 -9.11 -17.83 -6.60
CA ASN A 102 -10.22 -17.62 -5.69
C ASN A 102 -9.77 -17.18 -4.29
N LYS A 103 -10.77 -16.86 -3.47
CA LYS A 103 -10.59 -16.37 -2.11
C LYS A 103 -10.00 -17.38 -1.14
N MET A 104 -10.24 -18.68 -1.34
CA MET A 104 -9.70 -19.71 -0.45
C MET A 104 -8.19 -19.85 -0.66
N GLU A 105 -7.73 -19.90 -1.91
CA GLU A 105 -6.31 -19.92 -2.25
C GLU A 105 -5.57 -18.68 -1.74
N TYR A 106 -6.16 -17.50 -1.93
CA TYR A 106 -5.54 -16.27 -1.41
C TYR A 106 -5.39 -16.32 0.13
N ARG A 107 -6.38 -16.85 0.84
CA ARG A 107 -6.35 -16.96 2.31
C ARG A 107 -5.35 -18.01 2.80
N SER A 108 -5.28 -19.18 2.17
CA SER A 108 -4.34 -20.22 2.59
C SER A 108 -2.89 -19.77 2.46
N LEU A 109 -2.60 -18.87 1.51
CA LEU A 109 -1.27 -18.33 1.30
C LEU A 109 -0.98 -17.07 2.16
N GLN A 110 -2.00 -16.45 2.78
CA GLN A 110 -1.80 -15.27 3.62
C GLN A 110 -0.93 -15.55 4.85
N GLU A 111 -0.92 -16.78 5.34
CA GLU A 111 -0.15 -17.21 6.52
C GLU A 111 1.36 -17.31 6.23
N SER A 112 1.77 -17.42 4.96
CA SER A 112 3.19 -17.42 4.57
C SER A 112 3.74 -15.98 4.54
N SER A 113 4.94 -15.78 5.09
CA SER A 113 5.57 -14.47 5.21
C SER A 113 6.12 -13.90 3.89
N ASP A 114 6.36 -14.76 2.91
CA ASP A 114 6.98 -14.47 1.62
C ASP A 114 5.98 -14.39 0.46
N PHE A 115 4.72 -14.78 0.65
CA PHE A 115 3.71 -14.78 -0.41
C PHE A 115 3.29 -13.39 -0.90
N VAL A 116 3.21 -13.22 -2.22
CA VAL A 116 2.54 -12.12 -2.94
C VAL A 116 1.55 -12.72 -3.95
N GLY A 117 0.26 -12.44 -3.76
CA GLY A 117 -0.80 -12.98 -4.62
C GLY A 117 -1.06 -12.12 -5.87
N VAL A 118 -1.19 -12.77 -7.02
CA VAL A 118 -1.68 -12.15 -8.27
C VAL A 118 -2.93 -12.87 -8.76
N ASP A 119 -3.92 -12.11 -9.24
CA ASP A 119 -5.18 -12.68 -9.70
C ASP A 119 -5.02 -13.31 -11.09
N MET A 120 -5.19 -14.63 -11.15
CA MET A 120 -5.08 -15.39 -12.39
C MET A 120 -6.11 -14.93 -13.43
N LYS A 121 -7.32 -14.54 -13.00
CA LYS A 121 -8.36 -14.06 -13.92
C LYS A 121 -7.98 -12.74 -14.58
N SER A 122 -7.18 -11.91 -13.91
CA SER A 122 -6.68 -10.66 -14.48
C SER A 122 -5.50 -10.92 -15.41
N ILE A 123 -4.58 -11.83 -15.05
CA ILE A 123 -3.42 -12.18 -15.89
C ILE A 123 -3.87 -12.69 -17.28
N SER A 124 -4.91 -13.52 -17.33
CA SER A 124 -5.44 -14.09 -18.58
C SER A 124 -6.11 -13.08 -19.51
N LYS A 125 -6.41 -11.85 -19.07
CA LYS A 125 -7.03 -10.83 -19.93
C LYS A 125 -5.99 -10.14 -20.82
N CYS A 126 -6.29 -9.97 -22.11
CA CYS A 126 -5.38 -9.34 -23.06
C CYS A 126 -5.08 -7.87 -22.72
N ASP A 127 -6.07 -7.13 -22.23
CA ASP A 127 -5.98 -5.71 -21.87
C ASP A 127 -5.34 -5.44 -20.50
N TYR A 128 -5.11 -6.49 -19.70
CA TYR A 128 -4.42 -6.38 -18.43
C TYR A 128 -2.91 -6.46 -18.66
N THR A 129 -2.23 -5.34 -18.46
CA THR A 129 -0.82 -5.13 -18.82
C THR A 129 0.16 -5.57 -17.74
N PRO A 130 1.44 -5.80 -18.07
CA PRO A 130 2.50 -5.98 -17.08
C PRO A 130 2.58 -4.85 -16.04
N ILE A 131 2.26 -3.60 -16.41
CA ILE A 131 2.26 -2.45 -15.49
C ILE A 131 1.21 -2.63 -14.38
N GLN A 132 0.01 -3.10 -14.73
CA GLN A 132 -1.04 -3.37 -13.73
C GLN A 132 -0.68 -4.56 -12.83
N ILE A 133 0.00 -5.59 -13.37
CA ILE A 133 0.51 -6.72 -12.56
C ILE A 133 1.58 -6.23 -11.60
N ALA A 134 2.55 -5.43 -12.06
CA ALA A 134 3.60 -4.85 -11.23
C ALA A 134 3.01 -3.98 -10.10
N ALA A 135 2.00 -3.18 -10.43
CA ALA A 135 1.27 -2.39 -9.44
C ALA A 135 0.55 -3.28 -8.40
N SER A 136 -0.10 -4.37 -8.82
CA SER A 136 -0.70 -5.35 -7.90
C SER A 136 0.33 -6.03 -7.00
N ILE A 137 1.49 -6.42 -7.54
CA ILE A 137 2.59 -7.03 -6.77
C ILE A 137 3.05 -6.08 -5.66
N VAL A 138 3.37 -4.83 -6.01
CA VAL A 138 3.88 -3.85 -5.03
C VAL A 138 2.82 -3.47 -4.00
N HIS A 139 1.55 -3.47 -4.39
CA HIS A 139 0.44 -3.29 -3.45
C HIS A 139 0.41 -4.41 -2.39
N GLU A 140 0.47 -5.68 -2.79
CA GLU A 140 0.49 -6.81 -1.85
C GLU A 140 1.74 -6.79 -0.96
N ILE A 141 2.90 -6.43 -1.52
CA ILE A 141 4.15 -6.27 -0.75
C ILE A 141 3.95 -5.23 0.36
N ALA A 142 3.36 -4.07 0.04
CA ALA A 142 3.10 -3.04 1.04
C ALA A 142 2.18 -3.56 2.17
N ILE A 143 1.16 -4.35 1.84
CA ILE A 143 0.29 -4.98 2.85
C ILE A 143 1.07 -5.96 3.73
N LYS A 144 1.90 -6.81 3.14
CA LYS A 144 2.74 -7.77 3.88
C LYS A 144 3.74 -7.08 4.80
N LEU A 145 4.18 -5.88 4.45
CA LEU A 145 5.04 -5.04 5.30
C LEU A 145 4.29 -4.30 6.42
N GLY A 146 2.98 -4.54 6.52
CA GLY A 146 2.11 -4.04 7.58
C GLY A 146 1.35 -2.77 7.24
N PHE A 147 1.33 -2.33 5.97
CA PHE A 147 0.59 -1.13 5.57
C PHE A 147 -0.83 -1.49 5.11
N PRO A 148 -1.89 -1.06 5.81
CA PRO A 148 -3.25 -1.41 5.43
C PRO A 148 -3.69 -0.70 4.15
N PRO A 149 -4.46 -1.36 3.26
CA PRO A 149 -4.88 -0.77 2.00
C PRO A 149 -6.19 0.05 2.12
N LYS A 150 -6.93 -0.09 3.23
CA LYS A 150 -8.10 0.71 3.59
C LYS A 150 -8.08 1.04 5.08
N GLY A 151 -8.41 2.28 5.41
CA GLY A 151 -8.70 2.71 6.78
C GLY A 151 -10.04 2.21 7.29
N LYS A 152 -10.18 2.04 8.61
CA LYS A 152 -11.48 1.77 9.25
C LYS A 152 -12.41 3.00 9.30
N VAL A 153 -11.93 4.19 8.97
CA VAL A 153 -12.63 5.45 9.31
C VAL A 153 -13.02 6.25 8.07
N LEU A 154 -14.31 6.15 7.73
CA LEU A 154 -15.25 7.16 7.22
C LEU A 154 -14.99 7.97 5.93
N ASN A 155 -13.82 7.93 5.27
CA ASN A 155 -13.65 8.66 3.99
C ASN A 155 -13.02 7.79 2.89
N GLU A 156 -13.87 7.20 2.04
CA GLU A 156 -13.46 6.43 0.85
C GLU A 156 -12.51 7.24 -0.05
N CYS A 157 -12.67 8.56 -0.10
CA CYS A 157 -11.89 9.48 -0.92
C CYS A 157 -10.39 9.54 -0.58
N TRP A 158 -9.97 9.12 0.62
CA TRP A 158 -8.57 9.17 1.06
C TRP A 158 -7.86 7.82 0.99
N SER A 159 -8.61 6.74 0.75
CA SER A 159 -8.05 5.39 0.59
C SER A 159 -6.98 5.33 -0.52
N GLN A 160 -7.10 6.21 -1.52
CA GLN A 160 -6.13 6.37 -2.60
C GLN A 160 -4.75 6.90 -2.18
N PHE A 161 -4.64 7.48 -0.97
CA PHE A 161 -3.39 8.01 -0.42
C PHE A 161 -2.72 7.06 0.57
N THR A 162 -3.26 5.85 0.73
CA THR A 162 -2.63 4.79 1.54
C THR A 162 -1.33 4.33 0.90
N VAL A 163 -0.42 3.74 1.69
CA VAL A 163 0.87 3.25 1.16
C VAL A 163 0.65 2.24 0.02
N PRO A 164 -0.15 1.17 0.14
CA PRO A 164 -0.30 0.20 -0.95
C PRO A 164 -0.83 0.82 -2.25
N VAL A 165 -1.85 1.68 -2.16
CA VAL A 165 -2.46 2.31 -3.34
C VAL A 165 -1.53 3.36 -3.97
N SER A 166 -0.84 4.14 -3.14
CA SER A 166 0.09 5.15 -3.63
C SER A 166 1.31 4.50 -4.29
N MET A 167 1.83 3.39 -3.75
CA MET A 167 2.92 2.66 -4.39
C MET A 167 2.52 2.12 -5.76
N ALA A 168 1.32 1.52 -5.88
CA ALA A 168 0.79 1.06 -7.16
C ALA A 168 0.72 2.19 -8.21
N ARG A 169 0.30 3.39 -7.80
CA ARG A 169 0.30 4.58 -8.68
C ARG A 169 1.70 5.09 -9.00
N ILE A 170 2.63 5.05 -8.05
CA ILE A 170 4.04 5.40 -8.28
C ILE A 170 4.67 4.46 -9.32
N ILE A 171 4.38 3.15 -9.26
CA ILE A 171 4.80 2.18 -10.29
C ILE A 171 4.32 2.63 -11.67
N ARG A 172 3.02 2.87 -11.83
CA ARG A 172 2.46 3.39 -13.10
C ARG A 172 3.17 4.65 -13.58
N ASP A 173 3.30 5.64 -12.71
CA ASP A 173 3.85 6.95 -13.11
C ASP A 173 5.31 6.85 -13.52
N ILE A 174 6.10 5.98 -12.90
CA ILE A 174 7.49 5.75 -13.27
C ILE A 174 7.57 4.90 -14.54
N SER A 175 6.68 3.93 -14.74
CA SER A 175 6.60 3.19 -16.01
C SER A 175 6.41 4.12 -17.20
N ILE A 176 5.58 5.17 -17.05
CA ILE A 176 5.39 6.19 -18.08
C ILE A 176 6.70 6.95 -18.35
N VAL A 177 7.46 7.32 -17.31
CA VAL A 177 8.75 7.99 -17.46
C VAL A 177 9.77 7.08 -18.17
N ILE A 178 9.85 5.81 -17.78
CA ILE A 178 10.79 4.85 -18.37
C ILE A 178 10.39 4.47 -19.80
N SER A 179 9.11 4.57 -20.15
CA SER A 179 8.61 4.15 -21.47
C SER A 179 9.16 4.96 -22.64
N GLU A 180 9.75 6.13 -22.37
CA GLU A 180 10.44 6.93 -23.39
C GLU A 180 11.66 6.20 -23.98
N GLU A 181 12.18 5.17 -23.30
CA GLU A 181 13.37 4.40 -23.69
C GLU A 181 13.06 2.93 -24.04
N ASP A 182 11.80 2.49 -23.98
CA ASP A 182 11.40 1.08 -24.12
C ASP A 182 10.06 0.94 -24.85
N ASP A 183 10.11 0.51 -26.12
CA ASP A 183 8.94 0.38 -27.01
C ASP A 183 7.86 -0.57 -26.47
N ASN A 184 8.26 -1.65 -25.79
CA ASN A 184 7.30 -2.58 -25.20
C ASN A 184 6.57 -1.92 -24.03
N LEU A 185 7.30 -1.18 -23.21
CA LEU A 185 6.72 -0.44 -22.09
C LEU A 185 5.82 0.70 -22.58
N LEU A 186 6.20 1.40 -23.65
CA LEU A 186 5.38 2.42 -24.30
C LEU A 186 4.04 1.84 -24.77
N HIS A 187 4.08 0.71 -25.46
CA HIS A 187 2.87 0.01 -25.87
C HIS A 187 1.95 -0.32 -24.68
N TRP A 188 2.50 -0.84 -23.58
CA TRP A 188 1.69 -1.13 -22.38
C TRP A 188 1.13 0.14 -21.73
N CYS A 189 1.89 1.23 -21.69
CA CYS A 189 1.42 2.53 -21.20
C CYS A 189 0.22 3.04 -22.00
N MET A 190 0.20 2.84 -23.32
CA MET A 190 -0.92 3.25 -24.19
C MET A 190 -2.22 2.48 -23.91
N LEU A 191 -2.14 1.28 -23.33
CA LEU A 191 -3.29 0.47 -22.95
C LEU A 191 -3.89 0.85 -21.58
N LEU A 192 -3.22 1.73 -20.83
CA LEU A 192 -3.67 2.12 -19.49
C LEU A 192 -4.76 3.20 -19.54
N ASN A 193 -5.85 2.98 -18.80
CA ASN A 193 -6.73 4.07 -18.41
C ASN A 193 -6.07 4.88 -17.29
N LEU A 194 -5.50 6.05 -17.62
CA LEU A 194 -4.81 6.90 -16.64
C LEU A 194 -5.74 7.53 -15.60
N HIS A 195 -7.04 7.64 -15.91
CA HIS A 195 -8.03 8.25 -15.02
C HIS A 195 -8.46 7.29 -13.90
N SER A 196 -8.80 6.04 -14.24
CA SER A 196 -9.22 5.04 -13.25
C SER A 196 -8.07 4.19 -12.70
N PHE A 197 -7.04 3.92 -13.52
CA PHE A 197 -5.96 2.96 -13.27
C PHE A 197 -6.43 1.69 -12.54
N ASP A 198 -7.15 0.84 -13.27
CA ASP A 198 -7.85 -0.34 -12.75
C ASP A 198 -6.90 -1.54 -12.54
N TYR A 199 -5.87 -1.38 -11.69
CA TYR A 199 -5.08 -2.51 -11.21
C TYR A 199 -5.90 -3.31 -10.15
N ARG A 200 -5.67 -4.61 -10.11
CA ARG A 200 -6.49 -5.58 -9.37
C ARG A 200 -5.62 -6.42 -8.42
N PRO A 201 -5.26 -5.91 -7.24
CA PRO A 201 -4.50 -6.68 -6.26
C PRO A 201 -5.42 -7.72 -5.60
N CYS A 202 -4.88 -8.89 -5.24
CA CYS A 202 -5.68 -9.96 -4.64
C CYS A 202 -6.34 -9.53 -3.32
N SER A 203 -5.70 -8.66 -2.53
CA SER A 203 -6.27 -8.05 -1.33
C SER A 203 -7.54 -7.23 -1.61
N PHE A 204 -7.70 -6.64 -2.78
CA PHE A 204 -8.94 -5.97 -3.18
C PHE A 204 -10.01 -6.93 -3.68
N ILE A 205 -9.62 -7.96 -4.45
CA ILE A 205 -10.57 -8.90 -5.07
C ILE A 205 -11.06 -9.94 -4.05
N TYR A 206 -10.14 -10.49 -3.27
CA TYR A 206 -10.34 -11.65 -2.41
C TYR A 206 -10.19 -11.33 -0.91
N GLY A 207 -9.59 -10.19 -0.57
CA GLY A 207 -9.40 -9.80 0.82
C GLY A 207 -10.74 -9.66 1.56
N THR A 208 -10.81 -10.27 2.75
CA THR A 208 -11.82 -9.89 3.74
C THR A 208 -11.30 -8.73 4.58
N GLN A 209 -12.17 -7.78 4.93
CA GLN A 209 -11.90 -6.60 5.78
C GLN A 209 -11.34 -6.89 7.20
N ARG A 210 -10.79 -8.06 7.48
CA ARG A 210 -10.16 -8.39 8.77
C ARG A 210 -8.64 -8.21 8.72
N LEU A 211 -8.19 -6.97 8.57
CA LEU A 211 -6.82 -6.58 8.94
C LEU A 211 -6.67 -6.34 10.47
N GLU A 212 -7.75 -6.54 11.23
CA GLU A 212 -7.80 -6.37 12.69
C GLU A 212 -7.05 -7.44 13.48
N HIS A 213 -6.72 -8.58 12.87
CA HIS A 213 -6.00 -9.65 13.56
C HIS A 213 -4.47 -9.45 13.47
N LEU A 214 -4.00 -8.82 12.39
CA LEU A 214 -2.59 -8.51 12.18
C LEU A 214 -2.18 -7.21 12.88
N LEU A 215 -3.05 -6.20 12.89
CA LEU A 215 -2.86 -4.94 13.61
C LEU A 215 -3.65 -5.02 14.93
N GLY A 216 -2.96 -5.19 16.05
CA GLY A 216 -3.58 -5.32 17.37
C GLY A 216 -4.58 -4.20 17.68
N LYS A 217 -5.56 -4.49 18.53
CA LYS A 217 -6.75 -3.67 18.88
C LYS A 217 -6.48 -2.25 19.46
N ASN A 218 -5.28 -1.67 19.37
CA ASN A 218 -4.90 -0.53 20.22
C ASN A 218 -4.83 0.85 19.54
N THR A 219 -5.24 1.03 18.29
CA THR A 219 -5.13 2.34 17.62
C THR A 219 -6.31 3.29 17.83
N SER A 220 -7.29 2.98 18.69
CA SER A 220 -8.44 3.86 18.94
C SER A 220 -8.20 5.01 19.92
N ASN A 221 -7.04 5.08 20.61
CA ASN A 221 -6.86 6.04 21.72
C ASN A 221 -5.84 7.16 21.48
N LEU A 222 -5.35 7.39 20.25
CA LEU A 222 -4.29 8.39 19.99
C LEU A 222 -4.72 9.61 19.16
N LEU A 223 -6.02 9.81 18.92
CA LEU A 223 -6.54 10.96 18.16
C LEU A 223 -7.60 11.79 18.89
N THR A 224 -7.65 11.74 20.23
CA THR A 224 -8.42 12.69 21.02
C THR A 224 -7.51 13.42 22.00
N GLU A 225 -7.53 14.76 21.88
CA GLU A 225 -7.10 15.75 22.87
C GLU A 225 -5.61 16.11 22.95
N LYS A 226 -5.16 16.85 21.94
CA LYS A 226 -4.41 18.10 22.20
C LYS A 226 -5.19 19.28 21.64
N LYS A 227 -6.35 19.57 22.25
CA LYS A 227 -6.94 20.90 22.16
C LYS A 227 -6.22 21.79 23.17
N ILE A 228 -5.64 22.83 22.60
CA ILE A 228 -5.09 24.03 23.21
C ILE A 228 -6.15 24.62 24.15
N ASN A 229 -5.85 24.73 25.45
CA ASN A 229 -6.55 25.66 26.33
C ASN A 229 -5.58 26.79 26.71
N LYS A 230 -5.84 27.96 26.14
CA LYS A 230 -5.38 29.28 26.60
C LYS A 230 -6.61 30.02 27.17
N GLY A 231 -6.43 30.71 28.30
CA GLY A 231 -7.39 31.65 28.91
C GLY A 231 -8.17 31.02 30.05
N GLN A 232 -7.82 31.31 31.32
CA GLN A 232 -8.45 32.32 32.21
C GLN A 232 -9.90 31.92 32.55
N GLU A 233 -10.32 31.73 33.81
CA GLU A 233 -10.28 32.71 34.91
C GLU A 233 -10.18 32.05 36.30
N ARG A 234 -9.73 32.88 37.26
CA ARG A 234 -9.84 32.68 38.70
C ARG A 234 -11.31 32.79 39.10
N GLU A 235 -11.75 32.01 40.08
CA GLU A 235 -12.39 32.52 41.30
C GLU A 235 -12.69 31.36 42.25
N GLY A 236 -12.19 31.51 43.48
CA GLY A 236 -12.58 30.72 44.62
C GLY A 236 -13.56 31.50 45.49
N ASP A 237 -14.28 30.73 46.29
CA ASP A 237 -15.02 31.10 47.50
C ASP A 237 -16.44 31.71 47.37
N SER A 238 -17.42 30.79 47.52
CA SER A 238 -18.27 30.63 48.72
C SER A 238 -19.24 31.75 49.17
N LEU A 239 -20.49 31.29 49.37
CA LEU A 239 -21.56 31.72 50.31
C LEU A 239 -22.67 32.70 49.85
N MET A 240 -23.88 32.13 49.87
CA MET A 240 -25.10 32.58 50.57
C MET A 240 -25.92 33.78 50.05
N LEU A 241 -27.11 33.42 49.54
CA LEU A 241 -28.45 33.79 50.02
C LEU A 241 -28.92 35.27 50.06
N THR A 242 -30.08 35.44 49.43
CA THR A 242 -31.25 36.32 49.72
C THR A 242 -31.44 37.69 49.03
N SER A 243 -32.67 37.80 48.50
CA SER A 243 -33.60 38.94 48.43
C SER A 243 -33.37 40.11 47.46
N LEU A 244 -34.27 40.18 46.45
CA LEU A 244 -34.92 41.39 45.89
C LEU A 244 -35.57 42.25 47.02
N PRO A 245 -36.10 43.48 46.81
CA PRO A 245 -36.29 44.29 45.58
C PRO A 245 -35.94 45.80 45.70
N ASN A 246 -35.90 46.51 44.56
CA ASN A 246 -36.75 47.66 44.22
C ASN A 246 -36.41 48.19 42.83
#